data_AF-A0A8S3WTC0-F1
#
_entry.id   AF-A0A8S3WTC0-F1
#
_cell.length_a   1.000
_cell.length_b   1.000
_cell.length_c   1.000
_cell.angle_alpha   90.00
_cell.angle_beta   90.00
_cell.angle_gamma   90.00
#
_symmetry.space_group_name_H-M   'P 1'
#
loop_
_entity.id
_entity.type
_entity.pdbx_description
1 polymer ?
#
loop_
_entity_poly.entity_id
_entity_poly.type
_entity_poly.pdbx_seq_one_letter_code
_entity_poly.pdbx_strand_id
1 'polypeptide(L)'
;AEKENIPQNKQLPSTELERNATAMLQEAGLADMQTCEPIEVETLTESSGTPLGSLDRTKVSLGDSERTTDSKRFILDQWGTEGTMVKILQNIKEGTRPITIHKLIMNGPTTPGKHNIIAARCFSSVLKLKQCGFIQVRKDPQTLEITDIFLGRQFDKIM
;
A
#
# COMPACT_ATOMS: atom_id res chain seq x y z
N ALA A 1 -14.85 47.40 24.46
CA ALA A 1 -15.32 46.00 24.41
C ALA A 1 -14.38 45.23 23.50
N GLU A 2 -13.40 44.58 24.10
CA GLU A 2 -12.48 43.63 23.46
C GLU A 2 -13.26 42.55 22.72
N LYS A 3 -12.88 42.27 21.48
CA LYS A 3 -13.30 41.04 20.79
C LYS A 3 -12.14 40.07 20.84
N GLU A 4 -12.33 39.09 21.69
CA GLU A 4 -11.49 37.92 21.94
C GLU A 4 -11.06 37.23 20.64
N ASN A 5 -9.76 36.97 20.53
CA ASN A 5 -9.12 36.29 19.43
C ASN A 5 -9.24 34.77 19.67
N ILE A 6 -10.10 34.07 18.92
CA ILE A 6 -10.19 32.60 18.96
C ILE A 6 -9.07 32.05 18.05
N PRO A 7 -8.12 31.25 18.55
CA PRO A 7 -7.10 30.68 17.69
C PRO A 7 -7.70 29.62 16.77
N GLN A 8 -7.56 29.81 15.47
CA GLN A 8 -7.88 28.82 14.45
C GLN A 8 -7.05 27.55 14.70
N ASN A 9 -7.75 26.47 15.07
CA ASN A 9 -7.26 25.11 15.11
C ASN A 9 -6.68 24.76 13.72
N LYS A 10 -5.35 24.67 13.61
CA LYS A 10 -4.64 24.28 12.38
C LYS A 10 -4.84 22.80 12.12
N GLN A 11 -6.01 22.43 11.60
CA GLN A 11 -6.27 21.10 11.08
C GLN A 11 -5.63 21.03 9.69
N LEU A 12 -4.48 20.35 9.59
CA LEU A 12 -3.82 20.07 8.31
C LEU A 12 -4.81 19.34 7.37
N PRO A 13 -5.00 19.79 6.12
CA PRO A 13 -5.90 19.15 5.17
C PRO A 13 -5.48 17.68 4.94
N SER A 14 -6.45 16.76 4.80
CA SER A 14 -6.23 15.31 4.68
C SER A 14 -5.16 14.91 3.67
N THR A 15 -5.11 15.65 2.56
CA THR A 15 -4.16 15.42 1.48
C THR A 15 -2.72 15.71 1.90
N GLU A 16 -2.50 16.58 2.88
CA GLU A 16 -1.17 16.92 3.37
C GLU A 16 -0.63 15.84 4.31
N LEU A 17 -1.48 15.25 5.18
CA LEU A 17 -1.07 14.13 6.03
C LEU A 17 -0.80 12.86 5.20
N GLU A 18 -1.61 12.61 4.17
CA GLU A 18 -1.38 11.52 3.23
C GLU A 18 -0.09 11.73 2.42
N ARG A 19 0.11 12.93 1.84
CA ARG A 19 1.37 13.27 1.14
C ARG A 19 2.59 13.17 2.06
N ASN A 20 2.46 13.60 3.31
CA ASN A 20 3.54 13.48 4.30
C ASN A 20 3.81 12.01 4.63
N ALA A 21 2.77 11.18 4.79
CA ALA A 21 2.93 9.75 4.97
C ALA A 21 3.63 9.09 3.79
N THR A 22 3.28 9.43 2.55
CA THR A 22 3.98 8.96 1.34
C THR A 22 5.44 9.37 1.36
N ALA A 23 5.76 10.64 1.66
CA ALA A 23 7.14 11.11 1.73
C ALA A 23 7.95 10.37 2.80
N MET A 24 7.40 10.20 4.01
CA MET A 24 8.06 9.44 5.07
C MET A 24 8.27 7.97 4.69
N LEU A 25 7.29 7.33 4.04
CA LEU A 25 7.43 5.96 3.57
C LEU A 25 8.49 5.84 2.47
N GLN A 26 8.60 6.84 1.60
CA GLN A 26 9.63 6.89 0.56
C GLN A 26 11.03 7.06 1.17
N GLU A 27 11.20 7.97 2.13
CA GLU A 27 12.44 8.16 2.89
C GLU A 27 12.85 6.89 3.67
N ALA A 28 11.87 6.15 4.18
CA ALA A 28 12.11 4.88 4.87
C ALA A 28 12.33 3.69 3.92
N GLY A 29 12.29 3.88 2.59
CA GLY A 29 12.41 2.80 1.61
C GLY A 29 11.24 1.80 1.62
N LEU A 30 10.07 2.22 2.14
CA LEU A 30 8.85 1.42 2.28
C LEU A 30 7.77 1.75 1.26
N ALA A 31 7.93 2.84 0.51
CA ALA A 31 7.03 3.17 -0.58
C ALA A 31 6.93 1.97 -1.53
N ASP A 32 5.70 1.63 -1.91
CA ASP A 32 5.49 0.54 -2.86
C ASP A 32 6.10 1.00 -4.19
N MET A 33 7.18 0.33 -4.62
CA MET A 33 7.87 0.67 -5.86
C MET A 33 6.87 0.65 -7.03
N GLN A 34 6.52 1.82 -7.55
CA GLN A 34 6.05 1.93 -8.93
C GLN A 34 7.26 1.76 -9.83
N THR A 35 7.55 0.51 -10.18
CA THR A 35 8.38 0.22 -11.35
C THR A 35 7.60 -0.73 -12.23
N CYS A 36 6.63 -0.18 -12.94
CA CYS A 36 6.31 -0.66 -14.27
C CYS A 36 6.90 0.36 -15.24
N GLU A 37 8.21 0.46 -15.28
CA GLU A 37 8.81 0.76 -16.58
C GLU A 37 8.70 -0.53 -17.39
N PRO A 38 8.15 -0.50 -18.62
CA PRO A 38 8.29 -1.64 -19.50
C PRO A 38 9.79 -1.89 -19.64
N ILE A 39 10.22 -3.12 -19.39
CA ILE A 39 11.57 -3.54 -19.76
C ILE A 39 11.63 -3.42 -21.29
N GLU A 40 12.10 -2.28 -21.80
CA GLU A 40 12.68 -2.23 -23.12
C GLU A 40 13.90 -3.13 -23.03
N VAL A 41 13.79 -4.30 -23.66
CA VAL A 41 14.91 -5.22 -23.82
C VAL A 41 15.92 -4.49 -24.71
N GLU A 42 16.82 -3.74 -24.08
CA GLU A 42 18.04 -3.26 -24.73
C GLU A 42 18.76 -4.50 -25.26
N THR A 43 18.62 -4.67 -26.57
CA THR A 43 19.23 -5.73 -27.34
C THR A 43 20.72 -5.40 -27.35
N LEU A 44 21.47 -6.04 -26.45
CA LEU A 44 22.92 -6.11 -26.52
C LEU A 44 23.28 -6.85 -27.82
N THR A 45 23.52 -6.07 -28.87
CA THR A 45 24.21 -6.51 -30.07
C THR A 45 25.65 -6.86 -29.72
N GLU A 46 25.91 -8.15 -29.49
CA GLU A 46 27.21 -8.73 -29.75
C GLU A 46 27.09 -9.94 -30.68
N SER A 47 27.95 -9.89 -31.69
CA SER A 47 28.05 -10.73 -32.88
C SER A 47 28.41 -12.19 -32.57
N SER A 48 27.66 -13.14 -33.11
CA SER A 48 28.19 -14.33 -33.82
C SER A 48 27.04 -15.23 -34.29
N GLY A 49 27.19 -15.80 -35.48
CA GLY A 49 26.08 -16.20 -36.36
C GLY A 49 25.49 -17.60 -36.18
N THR A 50 24.29 -17.77 -36.74
CA THR A 50 23.89 -18.81 -37.72
C THR A 50 22.40 -18.60 -38.09
N PRO A 51 21.99 -18.77 -39.37
CA PRO A 51 20.61 -18.58 -39.77
C PRO A 51 19.86 -19.92 -39.70
N LEU A 52 18.92 -20.05 -38.77
CA LEU A 52 18.01 -21.19 -38.73
C LEU A 52 16.56 -20.70 -38.81
N GLY A 53 15.97 -20.95 -39.98
CA GLY A 53 14.56 -21.31 -40.18
C GLY A 53 13.50 -20.28 -39.82
N SER A 54 12.74 -19.82 -40.81
CA SER A 54 11.47 -19.12 -40.61
C SER A 54 10.52 -20.03 -39.82
N LEU A 55 10.50 -19.86 -38.50
CA LEU A 55 9.50 -20.47 -37.66
C LEU A 55 8.20 -19.68 -37.88
N ASP A 56 7.29 -20.21 -38.70
CA ASP A 56 5.92 -19.74 -38.83
C ASP A 56 5.27 -19.69 -37.45
N ARG A 57 5.29 -18.52 -36.83
CA ARG A 57 4.65 -18.28 -35.54
C ARG A 57 3.15 -18.22 -35.79
N THR A 58 2.48 -19.35 -35.60
CA THR A 58 1.07 -19.33 -35.24
C THR A 58 0.95 -18.45 -34.00
N LYS A 59 0.41 -17.24 -34.18
CA LYS A 59 0.20 -16.27 -33.10
C LYS A 59 -0.95 -16.79 -32.25
N VAL A 60 -0.64 -17.73 -31.35
CA VAL A 60 -1.56 -18.13 -30.28
C VAL A 60 -1.68 -16.96 -29.32
N SER A 61 -2.83 -16.28 -29.36
CA SER A 61 -3.16 -15.23 -28.41
C SER A 61 -3.31 -15.87 -27.02
N LEU A 62 -2.29 -15.72 -26.17
CA LEU A 62 -2.39 -16.01 -24.74
C LEU A 62 -3.24 -14.91 -24.07
N GLY A 63 -4.55 -14.92 -24.39
CA GLY A 63 -5.51 -13.87 -24.05
C GLY A 63 -5.95 -13.80 -22.59
N ASP A 64 -5.28 -14.49 -21.66
CA ASP A 64 -5.63 -14.47 -20.23
C ASP A 64 -4.67 -13.64 -19.36
N SER A 65 -3.60 -13.07 -19.94
CA SER A 65 -2.57 -12.36 -19.17
C SER A 65 -2.98 -10.95 -18.73
N GLU A 66 -3.94 -10.31 -19.41
CA GLU A 66 -4.29 -8.91 -19.15
C GLU A 66 -5.06 -8.75 -17.83
N ARG A 67 -6.08 -9.60 -17.59
CA ARG A 67 -6.94 -9.53 -16.39
C ARG A 67 -6.23 -9.83 -15.07
N THR A 68 -5.21 -10.68 -15.10
CA THR A 68 -4.43 -11.02 -13.90
C THR A 68 -3.48 -9.90 -13.50
N THR A 69 -3.00 -9.11 -14.47
CA THR A 69 -2.08 -7.99 -14.26
C THR A 69 -2.80 -6.83 -13.57
N ASP A 70 -3.99 -6.46 -14.04
CA ASP A 70 -4.76 -5.36 -13.46
C ASP A 70 -5.20 -5.65 -12.02
N SER A 71 -5.62 -6.88 -11.78
CA SER A 71 -6.01 -7.31 -10.43
C SER A 71 -4.85 -7.27 -9.44
N LYS A 72 -3.65 -7.68 -9.88
CA LYS A 72 -2.44 -7.65 -9.06
C LYS A 72 -2.06 -6.21 -8.76
N ARG A 73 -2.03 -5.36 -9.79
CA ARG A 73 -1.74 -3.93 -9.66
C ARG A 73 -2.72 -3.25 -8.70
N PHE A 74 -4.01 -3.54 -8.81
CA PHE A 74 -5.05 -3.03 -7.91
C PHE A 74 -4.80 -3.44 -6.45
N ILE A 75 -4.51 -4.72 -6.20
CA ILE A 75 -4.23 -5.18 -4.83
C ILE A 75 -2.95 -4.54 -4.29
N LEU A 76 -1.93 -4.36 -5.12
CA LEU A 76 -0.68 -3.69 -4.74
C LEU A 76 -0.92 -2.23 -4.37
N ASP A 77 -1.65 -1.50 -5.20
CA ASP A 77 -1.98 -0.10 -5.00
C ASP A 77 -2.83 0.11 -3.75
N GLN A 78 -3.86 -0.72 -3.57
CA GLN A 78 -4.82 -0.54 -2.48
C GLN A 78 -4.36 -1.14 -1.15
N TRP A 79 -3.63 -2.26 -1.18
CA TRP A 79 -3.25 -3.02 0.02
C TRP A 79 -1.74 -3.13 0.21
N GLY A 80 -0.96 -2.41 -0.60
CA GLY A 80 0.45 -2.14 -0.35
C GLY A 80 0.69 -1.38 0.95
N THR A 81 1.96 -1.12 1.23
CA THR A 81 2.39 -0.44 2.45
C THR A 81 1.76 0.95 2.55
N GLU A 82 1.76 1.71 1.46
CA GLU A 82 1.21 3.06 1.40
C GLU A 82 -0.32 3.04 1.45
N GLY A 83 -0.97 2.25 0.58
CA GLY A 83 -2.42 2.13 0.55
C GLY A 83 -3.02 1.64 1.88
N THR A 84 -2.28 0.80 2.62
CA THR A 84 -2.66 0.37 3.97
C THR A 84 -2.48 1.49 5.00
N MET A 85 -1.38 2.25 4.93
CA MET A 85 -1.13 3.37 5.84
C MET A 85 -2.21 4.45 5.71
N VAL A 86 -2.60 4.81 4.49
CA VAL A 86 -3.68 5.77 4.22
C VAL A 86 -4.98 5.32 4.90
N LYS A 87 -5.35 4.05 4.76
CA LYS A 87 -6.56 3.50 5.39
C LYS A 87 -6.49 3.55 6.92
N ILE A 88 -5.33 3.30 7.52
CA ILE A 88 -5.13 3.42 8.97
C ILE A 88 -5.30 4.89 9.40
N LEU A 89 -4.65 5.83 8.72
CA LEU A 89 -4.76 7.27 9.04
C LEU A 89 -6.21 7.76 8.93
N GLN A 90 -6.92 7.31 7.90
CA GLN A 90 -8.32 7.64 7.71
C GLN A 90 -9.20 7.12 8.87
N ASN A 91 -9.03 5.86 9.28
CA ASN A 91 -9.79 5.31 10.42
C ASN A 91 -9.48 6.07 11.72
N ILE A 92 -8.22 6.49 11.93
CA ILE A 92 -7.84 7.29 13.11
C ILE A 92 -8.50 8.67 13.06
N LYS A 93 -8.49 9.33 11.90
CA LYS A 93 -9.13 10.64 11.69
C LYS A 93 -10.64 10.60 11.91
N GLU A 94 -11.29 9.54 11.47
CA GLU A 94 -12.72 9.33 11.67
C GLU A 94 -13.09 8.96 13.12
N GLY A 95 -12.10 8.78 14.01
CA GLY A 95 -12.34 8.31 15.38
C GLY A 95 -12.77 6.84 15.45
N THR A 96 -12.59 6.12 14.35
CA THR A 96 -13.11 4.78 14.11
C THR A 96 -12.22 3.74 14.78
N ARG A 97 -12.41 3.52 16.09
CA ARG A 97 -11.69 2.50 16.89
C ARG A 97 -12.62 1.37 17.36
N PRO A 98 -12.09 0.15 17.60
CA PRO A 98 -10.71 -0.29 17.33
C PRO A 98 -10.44 -0.47 15.83
N ILE A 99 -9.18 -0.37 15.44
CA ILE A 99 -8.71 -0.62 14.06
C ILE A 99 -8.18 -2.06 14.00
N THR A 100 -9.03 -2.97 13.54
CA THR A 100 -8.66 -4.38 13.32
C THR A 100 -8.37 -4.64 11.85
N ILE A 101 -7.63 -5.71 11.56
CA ILE A 101 -7.36 -6.13 10.17
C ILE A 101 -8.67 -6.43 9.42
N HIS A 102 -9.61 -7.11 10.08
CA HIS A 102 -10.91 -7.40 9.51
C HIS A 102 -11.65 -6.11 9.11
N LYS A 103 -11.65 -5.11 10.00
CA LYS A 103 -12.30 -3.82 9.74
C LYS A 103 -11.64 -3.06 8.60
N LEU A 104 -10.31 -3.05 8.54
CA LEU A 104 -9.58 -2.46 7.41
C LEU A 104 -10.02 -3.10 6.09
N ILE A 105 -10.05 -4.43 6.02
CA ILE A 105 -10.44 -5.18 4.81
C ILE A 105 -11.90 -4.94 4.42
N MET A 106 -12.81 -4.91 5.38
CA MET A 106 -14.25 -4.68 5.13
C MET A 106 -14.57 -3.26 4.66
N ASN A 107 -13.84 -2.27 5.16
CA ASN A 107 -14.02 -0.88 4.77
C ASN A 107 -13.22 -0.51 3.51
N GLY A 108 -12.30 -1.39 3.09
CA GLY A 108 -11.45 -1.16 1.94
C GLY A 108 -11.98 -1.82 0.66
N PRO A 109 -11.40 -1.45 -0.49
CA PRO A 109 -11.80 -2.01 -1.77
C PRO A 109 -11.38 -3.48 -1.87
N THR A 110 -12.32 -4.34 -2.23
CA THR A 110 -12.09 -5.78 -2.40
C THR A 110 -12.43 -6.24 -3.82
N THR A 111 -11.69 -7.25 -4.30
CA THR A 111 -11.98 -7.92 -5.56
C THR A 111 -12.63 -9.28 -5.24
N PRO A 112 -13.77 -9.63 -5.87
CA PRO A 112 -14.43 -10.91 -5.65
C PRO A 112 -13.47 -12.10 -5.79
N GLY A 113 -13.53 -13.03 -4.85
CA GLY A 113 -12.70 -14.24 -4.83
C GLY A 113 -11.22 -14.03 -4.43
N LYS A 114 -10.80 -12.82 -4.04
CA LYS A 114 -9.40 -12.52 -3.67
C LYS A 114 -9.20 -12.10 -2.22
N HIS A 115 -10.17 -12.37 -1.34
CA HIS A 115 -10.12 -11.99 0.07
C HIS A 115 -8.86 -12.50 0.79
N ASN A 116 -8.45 -13.74 0.55
CA ASN A 116 -7.26 -14.31 1.18
C ASN A 116 -5.98 -13.59 0.77
N ILE A 117 -5.87 -13.19 -0.51
CA ILE A 117 -4.71 -12.45 -1.03
C ILE A 117 -4.68 -11.05 -0.44
N ILE A 118 -5.83 -10.38 -0.39
CA ILE A 118 -5.99 -9.05 0.21
C ILE A 118 -5.61 -9.10 1.69
N ALA A 119 -6.10 -10.08 2.43
CA ALA A 119 -5.79 -10.26 3.85
C ALA A 119 -4.29 -10.47 4.07
N ALA A 120 -3.67 -11.40 3.33
CA ALA A 120 -2.24 -11.65 3.42
C ALA A 120 -1.41 -10.40 3.09
N ARG A 121 -1.84 -9.61 2.10
CA ARG A 121 -1.19 -8.36 1.73
C ARG A 121 -1.34 -7.30 2.82
N CYS A 122 -2.54 -7.08 3.33
CA CYS A 122 -2.82 -6.15 4.42
C CYS A 122 -1.97 -6.49 5.65
N PHE A 123 -1.91 -7.77 6.05
CA PHE A 123 -1.04 -8.23 7.13
C PHE A 123 0.44 -7.94 6.87
N SER A 124 0.92 -8.20 5.66
CA SER A 124 2.32 -7.94 5.29
C SER A 124 2.65 -6.45 5.36
N SER A 125 1.76 -5.59 4.88
CA SER A 125 1.88 -4.13 4.95
C SER A 125 1.88 -3.64 6.40
N VAL A 126 0.97 -4.14 7.24
CA VAL A 126 0.94 -3.84 8.68
C VAL A 126 2.24 -4.29 9.38
N LEU A 127 2.77 -5.46 9.02
CA LEU A 127 4.04 -5.93 9.57
C LEU A 127 5.19 -4.98 9.23
N LYS A 128 5.30 -4.55 7.96
CA LYS A 128 6.32 -3.58 7.52
C LYS A 128 6.19 -2.25 8.25
N LEU A 129 4.99 -1.68 8.30
CA LEU A 129 4.72 -0.43 9.01
C LEU A 129 5.10 -0.53 10.50
N LYS A 130 4.80 -1.66 11.14
CA LYS A 130 5.17 -1.91 12.53
C LYS A 130 6.70 -1.99 12.71
N GLN A 131 7.39 -2.74 11.85
CA GLN A 131 8.85 -2.94 11.94
C GLN A 131 9.61 -1.62 11.84
N CYS A 132 9.13 -0.68 11.02
CA CYS A 132 9.73 0.63 10.83
C CYS A 132 9.20 1.70 11.79
N GLY A 133 8.31 1.33 12.72
CA GLY A 133 7.82 2.21 13.78
C GLY A 133 6.75 3.21 13.34
N PHE A 134 6.15 3.05 12.15
CA PHE A 134 5.03 3.87 11.67
C PHE A 134 3.74 3.58 12.44
N ILE A 135 3.58 2.34 12.90
CA ILE A 135 2.43 1.91 13.70
C ILE A 135 2.85 1.07 14.90
N GLN A 136 1.99 1.03 15.91
CA GLN A 136 2.02 0.05 16.99
C GLN A 136 0.79 -0.83 16.89
N VAL A 137 0.91 -2.11 17.25
CA VAL A 137 -0.20 -3.07 17.20
C VAL A 137 -0.43 -3.64 18.59
N ARG A 138 -1.69 -3.67 19.02
CA ARG A 138 -2.12 -4.39 20.22
C ARG A 138 -2.65 -5.76 19.79
N LYS A 139 -2.12 -6.81 20.41
CA LYS A 139 -2.52 -8.18 20.13
C LYS A 139 -3.20 -8.80 21.33
N ASP A 140 -4.15 -9.68 21.07
CA ASP A 140 -4.64 -10.58 22.10
C ASP A 140 -3.54 -11.60 22.46
N PRO A 141 -3.24 -11.82 23.75
CA PRO A 141 -2.16 -12.70 24.17
C PRO A 141 -2.45 -14.20 23.95
N GLN A 142 -3.71 -14.59 23.78
CA GLN A 142 -4.12 -15.98 23.58
C GLN A 142 -4.34 -16.31 22.10
N THR A 143 -5.03 -15.45 21.36
CA THR A 143 -5.34 -15.70 19.94
C THR A 143 -4.30 -15.14 18.97
N LEU A 144 -3.41 -14.26 19.45
CA LEU A 144 -2.46 -13.48 18.65
C LEU A 144 -3.10 -12.55 17.61
N GLU A 145 -4.42 -12.39 17.64
CA GLU A 145 -5.14 -11.50 16.74
C GLU A 145 -4.80 -10.04 17.02
N ILE A 146 -4.70 -9.25 15.95
CA ILE A 146 -4.50 -7.81 16.05
C ILE A 146 -5.83 -7.16 16.45
N THR A 147 -5.91 -6.77 17.71
CA THR A 147 -7.11 -6.15 18.32
C THR A 147 -7.19 -4.65 18.06
N ASP A 148 -6.07 -3.98 17.84
CA ASP A 148 -6.05 -2.54 17.55
C ASP A 148 -4.71 -2.10 16.94
N ILE A 149 -4.76 -0.99 16.20
CA ILE A 149 -3.60 -0.38 15.55
C ILE A 149 -3.55 1.10 15.96
N PHE A 150 -2.36 1.56 16.34
CA PHE A 150 -2.08 2.93 16.76
C PHE A 150 -0.98 3.52 15.88
N LEU A 151 -0.89 4.84 15.82
CA LEU A 151 0.28 5.48 15.24
C LEU A 151 1.50 5.17 16.11
N GLY A 152 2.61 4.96 15.42
CA GLY A 152 3.91 4.77 16.03
C GLY A 152 4.71 6.06 16.07
N ARG A 153 5.93 5.96 16.59
CA ARG A 153 6.77 7.10 16.95
C ARG A 153 7.22 7.96 15.78
N GLN A 154 7.11 7.45 14.55
CA GLN A 154 7.41 8.24 13.36
C GLN A 154 6.47 9.45 13.20
N PHE A 155 5.26 9.38 13.78
CA PHE A 155 4.29 10.46 13.73
C PHE A 155 4.36 11.42 14.93
N ASP A 156 5.12 11.09 15.98
CA ASP A 156 5.27 11.93 17.19
C ASP A 156 5.95 13.28 16.88
N LYS A 157 6.63 13.41 15.73
CA LYS A 157 7.30 14.65 15.29
C LYS A 157 6.40 15.55 14.43
N ILE A 158 5.27 15.03 13.95
CA ILE A 158 4.43 15.68 12.93
C ILE A 158 3.08 16.12 13.53
N MET A 159 2.65 15.49 14.62
CA MET A 159 1.48 15.89 15.42
C MET A 159 1.91 16.60 16.70
#